data_AF-A0A966VIJ6-F1
#
_entry.id   AF-A0A966VIJ6-F1
#
_cell.length_a   1.000
_cell.length_b   1.000
_cell.length_c   1.000
_cell.angle_alpha   90.00
_cell.angle_beta   90.00
_cell.angle_gamma   90.00
#
_symmetry.space_group_name_H-M   'P 1'
#
loop_
_entity.id
_entity.type
_entity.pdbx_description
1 polymer ?
#
loop_
_entity_poly.entity_id
_entity_poly.type
_entity_poly.pdbx_seq_one_letter_code
_entity_poly.pdbx_strand_id
1 'polypeptide(L)' 'IVEKVNGGNQTVPTLVFSDGSAMTNPSAKQVQEKLASL' A
#
# COMPACT_ATOMS: atom_id res chain seq x y z
N ILE A 1 -11.14 3.99 4.72
CA ILE A 1 -10.36 3.19 3.73
C ILE A 1 -9.04 2.76 4.34
N VAL A 2 -8.18 3.70 4.76
CA VAL A 2 -6.87 3.45 5.41
C VAL A 2 -6.95 2.45 6.58
N GLU A 3 -7.81 2.69 7.57
CA GLU A 3 -7.95 1.77 8.72
C GLU A 3 -8.34 0.35 8.30
N LYS A 4 -9.16 0.20 7.24
CA LYS A 4 -9.59 -1.11 6.75
C LYS A 4 -8.44 -1.89 6.13
N VAL A 5 -7.57 -1.21 5.37
CA VAL A 5 -6.43 -1.84 4.68
C VAL A 5 -5.19 -1.99 5.57
N ASN A 6 -5.12 -1.25 6.69
CA ASN A 6 -4.00 -1.27 7.63
C ASN A 6 -4.34 -1.94 8.98
N GLY A 7 -5.36 -2.80 9.04
CA GLY A 7 -5.69 -3.54 10.26
C GLY A 7 -6.05 -2.67 11.47
N GLY A 8 -6.76 -1.56 11.26
CA GLY A 8 -7.17 -0.61 12.28
C GLY A 8 -6.20 0.56 12.50
N ASN A 9 -5.00 0.52 11.92
CA ASN A 9 -4.02 1.60 12.06
C ASN A 9 -4.29 2.76 11.08
N GLN A 10 -4.07 3.99 11.54
CA GLN A 10 -4.22 5.21 10.73
C GLN A 10 -2.89 5.74 10.16
N THR A 11 -1.87 4.89 10.05
CA THR A 11 -0.54 5.30 9.54
C THR A 11 -0.61 5.63 8.05
N VAL A 12 -0.06 6.79 7.68
CA VAL A 12 0.02 7.30 6.31
C VAL A 12 1.48 7.54 5.91
N PRO A 13 1.85 7.46 4.62
CA PRO A 13 0.99 7.19 3.44
C PRO A 13 0.62 5.71 3.29
N THR A 14 -0.59 5.42 2.78
CA THR A 14 -1.03 4.06 2.45
C THR A 14 -1.45 4.01 0.99
N LEU A 15 -0.93 3.04 0.25
CA LEU A 15 -1.24 2.82 -1.16
C LEU A 15 -2.12 1.59 -1.32
N VAL A 16 -3.12 1.67 -2.19
CA VAL A 16 -3.97 0.55 -2.60
C VAL A 16 -3.77 0.34 -4.10
N PHE A 17 -3.41 -0.88 -4.49
CA PHE A 17 -3.10 -1.26 -5.86
C PHE A 17 -4.34 -1.80 -6.59
N SER A 18 -4.26 -1.90 -7.92
CA SER A 18 -5.37 -2.39 -8.76
C SER A 18 -5.73 -3.86 -8.53
N ASP A 19 -4.80 -4.66 -8.02
CA ASP A 19 -5.02 -6.05 -7.61
C ASP A 19 -5.74 -6.18 -6.26
N GLY A 20 -6.08 -5.06 -5.62
CA GLY A 20 -6.72 -5.01 -4.30
C GLY A 20 -5.77 -5.14 -3.12
N SER A 21 -4.47 -5.32 -3.34
CA SER A 21 -3.46 -5.30 -2.27
C SER A 21 -3.16 -3.88 -1.78
N ALA A 22 -2.58 -3.75 -0.59
CA ALA A 22 -2.21 -2.46 -0.01
C ALA A 22 -0.82 -2.49 0.64
N MET A 23 -0.15 -1.33 0.65
CA MET A 23 1.12 -1.11 1.34
C MET A 23 1.05 0.12 2.24
N THR A 24 1.50 -0.04 3.48
CA THR A 24 1.55 1.04 4.49
C THR A 24 2.98 1.55 4.60
N ASN A 25 3.15 2.87 4.45
CA ASN A 25 4.42 3.58 4.50
C ASN A 25 5.54 2.99 3.59
N PRO A 26 5.27 2.68 2.31
CA PRO A 26 6.29 2.10 1.44
C PRO A 26 7.30 3.16 0.97
N SER A 27 8.52 2.70 0.69
CA SER A 27 9.49 3.48 -0.07
C SER A 27 9.17 3.49 -1.56
N ALA A 28 9.66 4.49 -2.30
CA ALA A 28 9.44 4.59 -3.76
C ALA A 28 9.93 3.34 -4.52
N LYS A 29 11.04 2.74 -4.08
CA LYS A 29 11.59 1.52 -4.68
C LYS A 29 10.61 0.33 -4.55
N GLN A 30 10.02 0.16 -3.36
CA GLN A 30 9.05 -0.91 -3.12
C GLN A 30 7.78 -0.73 -3.96
N VAL A 31 7.34 0.52 -4.17
CA VAL A 31 6.20 0.82 -5.06
C VAL A 31 6.54 0.45 -6.50
N GLN A 32 7.73 0.79 -6.99
CA GLN A 32 8.18 0.44 -8.34
C GLN A 32 8.25 -1.08 -8.55
N GLU A 33 8.82 -1.82 -7.60
CA GLU A 33 8.89 -3.28 -7.65
C GLU A 33 7.49 -3.91 -7.67
N LYS A 34 6.57 -3.43 -6.82
CA LYS A 34 5.19 -3.93 -6.79
C LYS A 34 4.49 -3.63 -8.11
N LEU A 35 4.61 -2.40 -8.64
CA LEU A 35 4.02 -2.03 -9.94
C LEU A 35 4.56 -2.86 -11.10
N ALA A 36 5.84 -3.25 -11.08
CA ALA A 36 6.42 -4.12 -12.10
C ALA A 36 5.95 -5.59 -11.98
N SER A 37 5.41 -5.98 -10.82
CA SER A 37 4.91 -7.34 -10.54
C SER A 37 3.39 -7.51 -10.67
N LEU A 38 2.65 -6.42 -10.90
CA LEU A 38 1.21 -6.42 -11.16
C LEU A 38 0.91 -6.92 -12.58
#